data_AF-A0A1H3ZGT4-F1
#
_entry.id   AF-A0A1H3ZGT4-F1
#
_cell.length_a   1.000
_cell.length_b   1.000
_cell.length_c   1.000
_cell.angle_alpha   90.00
_cell.angle_beta   90.00
_cell.angle_gamma   90.00
#
_symmetry.space_group_name_H-M   'P 1'
#
loop_
_entity.id
_entity.type
_entity.pdbx_description
1 polymer ?
#
loop_
_entity_poly.entity_id
_entity_poly.type
_entity_poly.pdbx_seq_one_letter_code
_entity_poly.pdbx_strand_id
1 'polypeptide(L)' 'MSSEKSSEAREKREAVTYLLEVYRIGLHRSCRLMMQSRMMYHYRSCRNDRAATLRIRENAETRIRYSVQRIHILLRRE' A
#
# COMPACT_ATOMS: atom_id res chain seq x y z
N MET A 1 17.98 -7.64 -10.65
CA MET A 1 16.73 -7.39 -11.39
C MET A 1 15.56 -6.93 -10.51
N SER A 2 15.33 -7.49 -9.31
CA SER A 2 14.20 -7.06 -8.45
C SER A 2 14.45 -5.77 -7.64
N SER A 3 15.71 -5.40 -7.37
CA SER A 3 16.06 -4.18 -6.61
C SER A 3 15.87 -2.89 -7.42
N GLU A 4 16.15 -2.94 -8.72
CA GLU A 4 16.15 -1.79 -9.64
C GLU A 4 14.73 -1.28 -9.96
N LYS A 5 13.75 -2.19 -10.05
CA LYS A 5 12.33 -1.85 -10.23
C LYS A 5 11.76 -1.13 -9.00
N SER A 6 12.33 -1.38 -7.82
CA SER A 6 11.85 -0.78 -6.57
C SER A 6 12.28 0.69 -6.41
N SER A 7 13.46 1.07 -6.91
CA SER A 7 13.89 2.47 -6.91
C SER A 7 13.09 3.29 -7.92
N GLU A 8 12.87 2.75 -9.13
CA GLU A 8 12.07 3.38 -10.18
C GLU A 8 10.64 3.69 -9.70
N ALA A 9 10.01 2.76 -8.97
CA ALA A 9 8.67 2.96 -8.42
C ALA A 9 8.59 4.01 -7.29
N ARG A 10 9.70 4.27 -6.60
CA ARG A 10 9.79 5.32 -5.57
C ARG A 10 9.97 6.68 -6.23
N GLU A 11 10.86 6.78 -7.20
CA GLU A 11 11.12 8.00 -7.97
C GLU A 11 9.85 8.49 -8.68
N LYS A 12 9.11 7.58 -9.33
CA LYS A 12 7.82 7.90 -9.95
C LYS A 12 6.80 8.44 -8.95
N ARG A 13 6.79 7.93 -7.71
CA ARG A 13 5.90 8.42 -6.65
C ARG A 13 6.30 9.80 -6.18
N GLU A 14 7.58 10.06 -5.99
CA GLU A 14 8.10 11.39 -5.62
C GLU A 14 7.76 12.42 -6.70
N ALA A 15 7.93 12.08 -7.99
CA ALA A 15 7.53 12.94 -9.09
C ALA A 15 6.01 13.22 -9.11
N VAL A 16 5.17 12.21 -8.85
CA VAL A 16 3.71 12.42 -8.73
C VAL A 16 3.39 13.34 -7.55
N THR A 17 4.03 13.16 -6.39
CA THR A 17 3.83 14.03 -5.22
C THR A 17 4.24 15.47 -5.50
N TYR A 18 5.38 15.68 -6.16
CA TYR A 18 5.81 17.01 -6.61
C TYR A 18 4.76 17.68 -7.51
N LEU A 19 4.19 16.94 -8.46
CA LEU A 19 3.14 17.46 -9.35
C LEU A 19 1.87 17.87 -8.59
N LEU A 20 1.50 17.12 -7.54
CA LEU A 20 0.35 17.46 -6.69
C LEU A 20 0.60 18.75 -5.89
N GLU A 21 1.81 18.92 -5.35
CA GLU A 21 2.14 20.03 -4.44
C GLU A 21 2.35 21.35 -5.20
N VAL A 22 3.14 21.32 -6.28
CA VAL A 22 3.53 22.51 -7.03
C VAL A 22 2.45 22.94 -8.01
N TYR A 23 1.93 22.00 -8.81
CA TYR A 23 0.99 22.32 -9.89
C TYR A 23 -0.47 22.18 -9.48
N ARG A 24 -0.75 21.67 -8.26
CA ARG A 24 -2.11 21.49 -7.71
C ARG A 24 -3.05 20.73 -8.65
N ILE A 25 -2.50 19.87 -9.50
CA ILE A 25 -3.27 18.99 -10.36
C ILE A 25 -3.72 17.76 -9.58
N GLY A 26 -4.88 17.19 -9.93
CA GLY A 26 -5.40 16.00 -9.24
C GLY A 26 -4.55 14.75 -9.50
N LEU A 27 -4.53 13.82 -8.53
CA LEU A 27 -3.74 12.58 -8.56
C LEU A 27 -3.89 11.78 -9.86
N HIS A 28 -5.10 11.75 -10.42
CA HIS A 28 -5.36 11.07 -11.69
C HIS A 28 -4.55 11.64 -12.86
N ARG A 29 -4.45 12.97 -12.96
CA ARG A 29 -3.69 13.62 -14.02
C ARG A 29 -2.20 13.41 -13.80
N SER A 30 -1.71 13.59 -12.58
CA SER A 30 -0.31 13.36 -12.23
C SER A 30 0.14 11.93 -12.53
N CYS A 31 -0.64 10.92 -12.11
CA CYS A 31 -0.34 9.52 -12.38
C CYS A 31 -0.34 9.20 -13.88
N ARG A 32 -1.28 9.76 -14.66
CA ARG A 32 -1.34 9.56 -16.11
C ARG A 32 -0.12 10.19 -16.82
N LEU A 33 0.29 11.39 -16.41
CA LEU A 33 1.49 12.07 -16.93
C LEU A 33 2.76 11.27 -16.65
N MET A 34 2.87 10.68 -15.46
CA MET A 34 4.01 9.85 -15.06
C MET A 34 3.90 8.38 -15.53
N MET A 35 2.90 8.06 -16.36
CA MET A 35 2.61 6.70 -16.86
C MET A 35 2.58 5.64 -15.74
N GLN A 36 2.10 6.02 -14.55
CA GLN A 36 2.06 5.19 -13.36
C GLN A 36 0.62 4.87 -12.98
N SER A 37 0.32 3.60 -12.68
CA SER A 37 -0.98 3.22 -12.12
C SER A 37 -1.18 3.85 -10.73
N ARG A 38 -2.39 4.33 -10.48
CA ARG A 38 -2.82 4.87 -9.17
C ARG A 38 -2.66 3.85 -8.04
N MET A 39 -2.87 2.57 -8.32
CA MET A 39 -2.65 1.48 -7.35
C MET A 39 -1.21 1.48 -6.83
N MET A 40 -0.23 1.65 -7.72
CA MET A 40 1.18 1.66 -7.36
C MET A 40 1.56 2.91 -6.57
N TYR A 41 0.90 4.04 -6.82
CA TYR A 41 1.09 5.26 -6.03
C TYR A 41 0.70 5.03 -4.57
N HIS A 42 -0.45 4.41 -4.32
CA HIS A 42 -0.92 4.08 -2.97
C HIS A 42 -0.19 2.89 -2.34
N TYR A 43 0.39 2.00 -3.14
CA TYR A 43 1.05 0.80 -2.67
C TYR A 43 2.30 1.13 -1.86
N ARG A 44 2.28 0.92 -0.54
CA ARG A 44 3.44 1.08 0.34
C ARG A 44 3.99 -0.30 0.70
N SER A 45 5.28 -0.54 0.50
CA SER A 45 5.89 -1.80 0.93
C SER A 45 6.01 -1.82 2.46
N CYS A 46 5.17 -2.61 3.12
CA CYS A 46 5.22 -2.80 4.56
C CYS A 46 6.25 -3.90 4.88
N ARG A 47 7.53 -3.54 5.01
CA ARG A 47 8.63 -4.51 5.24
C ARG A 47 8.57 -5.21 6.61
N ASN A 48 7.93 -4.58 7.61
CA ASN A 48 8.01 -5.00 9.02
C ASN A 48 6.64 -5.20 9.69
N ASP A 49 5.67 -5.79 9.00
CA ASP A 49 4.35 -6.07 9.63
C ASP A 49 4.26 -7.48 10.23
N ARG A 50 5.36 -7.96 10.83
CA ARG A 50 5.43 -9.31 11.42
C ARG A 50 4.46 -9.44 12.59
N ALA A 51 4.27 -8.38 13.37
CA ALA A 51 3.31 -8.35 14.46
C ALA A 51 1.86 -8.52 13.96
N ALA A 52 1.42 -7.75 12.96
CA ALA A 52 0.07 -7.93 12.42
C ALA A 52 -0.08 -9.28 11.71
N THR A 53 0.96 -9.78 11.04
CA THR A 53 0.93 -11.11 10.41
C THR A 53 0.73 -12.22 11.43
N LEU A 54 1.46 -12.17 12.55
CA LEU A 54 1.28 -13.11 13.66
C LEU A 54 -0.12 -12.97 14.26
N ARG A 55 -0.60 -11.74 14.44
CA ARG A 55 -1.92 -11.50 15.03
C ARG A 55 -3.08 -11.93 14.15
N ILE A 56 -2.96 -11.75 12.82
CA ILE A 56 -3.87 -12.32 11.82
C ILE A 56 -3.91 -13.83 11.95
N ARG A 57 -2.72 -14.46 12.04
CA ARG A 57 -2.58 -15.90 12.15
C ARG A 57 -3.22 -16.45 13.43
N GLU A 58 -2.95 -15.85 14.58
CA GLU A 58 -3.58 -16.20 15.86
C GLU A 58 -5.10 -16.06 15.80
N ASN A 59 -5.62 -14.99 15.21
CA ASN A 59 -7.06 -14.79 15.02
C ASN A 59 -7.67 -15.84 14.07
N ALA A 60 -6.96 -16.23 13.01
CA ALA A 60 -7.44 -17.23 12.06
C ALA A 60 -7.44 -18.64 12.67
N GLU A 61 -6.40 -18.99 13.43
CA GLU A 61 -6.26 -20.27 14.13
C GLU A 61 -7.34 -20.43 15.22
N THR A 62 -7.61 -19.36 15.98
CA THR A 62 -8.66 -19.37 17.02
C THR A 62 -10.08 -19.32 16.45
N ARG A 63 -10.28 -18.70 15.27
CA ARG A 63 -11.61 -18.44 14.69
C ARG A 63 -11.70 -18.88 13.23
N ILE A 64 -11.60 -20.19 12.99
CA ILE A 64 -11.57 -20.83 11.65
C ILE A 64 -12.74 -20.41 10.74
N ARG A 65 -13.94 -20.16 11.28
CA ARG A 65 -15.13 -19.76 10.49
C ARG A 65 -15.16 -18.28 10.07
N TYR A 66 -14.20 -17.46 10.51
CA TYR A 66 -14.25 -16.04 10.23
C TYR A 66 -13.67 -15.74 8.86
N SER A 67 -14.37 -14.87 8.11
CA SER A 67 -13.86 -14.35 6.86
C SER A 67 -12.73 -13.34 7.11
N VAL A 68 -11.92 -13.10 6.07
CA VAL A 68 -10.86 -12.08 6.08
C VAL A 68 -11.38 -10.71 6.53
N GLN A 69 -12.60 -10.33 6.13
CA GLN A 69 -13.22 -9.06 6.56
C GLN A 69 -13.45 -9.01 8.07
N ARG A 70 -13.91 -10.11 8.68
CA ARG A 70 -14.11 -10.16 10.14
C ARG A 70 -12.80 -10.11 10.90
N ILE A 71 -11.78 -10.83 10.43
CA ILE A 71 -10.43 -10.79 11.01
C ILE A 71 -9.86 -9.36 10.89
N HIS A 72 -10.02 -8.70 9.73
CA HIS A 72 -9.59 -7.31 9.53
C HIS A 72 -10.27 -6.33 10.49
N ILE A 73 -11.57 -6.47 10.74
CA ILE A 73 -12.30 -5.64 11.71
C ILE A 73 -11.77 -5.87 13.12
N LEU A 74 -11.49 -7.12 13.50
CA LEU A 74 -10.92 -7.45 14.81
C LEU A 74 -9.54 -6.81 15.01
N LEU A 75 -8.65 -6.91 14.02
CA LEU A 75 -7.32 -6.28 14.05
C LEU A 75 -7.35 -4.76 14.18
N ARG A 76 -8.44 -4.09 13.77
CA ARG A 76 -8.57 -2.62 13.89
C ARG A 76 -9.19 -2.18 15.21
N ARG A 77 -9.75 -3.11 15.99
CA ARG A 77 -10.39 -2.84 17.29
C ARG A 77 -9.46 -3.09 18.47
N GLU A 78 -8.53 -4.02 18.33
CA GLU A 78 -7.39 -4.18 19.24
C GLU A 78 -6.44 -2.98 19.14
#